data_AF-A0A951CPK0-F1
#
_entry.id   AF-A0A951CPK0-F1
#
_cell.length_a   1.000
_cell.length_b   1.000
_cell.length_c   1.000
_cell.angle_alpha   90.00
_cell.angle_beta   90.00
_cell.angle_gamma   90.00
#
_symmetry.space_group_name_H-M   'P 1'
#
loop_
_entity.id
_entity.type
_entity.pdbx_description
1 polymer ?
#
loop_
_entity_poly.entity_id
_entity_poly.type
_entity_poly.pdbx_seq_one_letter_code
_entity_poly.pdbx_strand_id
1 'polypeptide(L)'
;MTTPHDPYWDELGIAWSAIETDTRVLIPKLQARLRSQSLMINALVGIGLPVTIAGFVIGAFTVCRGFETGAWNFVTRGSAIVIASAMALKGLALLLNVRTAGHAESLSEMLVIAVARSERTVSVIHLCLGACGIALVLGVAGAVIRARLSSPPLLSPVIDTAILLIVAVALLVYLRQARITLAKFRYLKDTLAPDAPSAGDRR
;
A
#
# COMPACT_ATOMS: atom_id res chain seq x y z
N MET A 1 29.34 -22.49 19.47
CA MET A 1 28.42 -21.89 20.45
C MET A 1 27.40 -21.07 19.68
N THR A 2 26.22 -21.63 19.42
CA THR A 2 25.11 -20.90 18.80
C THR A 2 24.51 -19.99 19.86
N THR A 3 24.50 -18.69 19.61
CA THR A 3 23.77 -17.73 20.45
C THR A 3 22.30 -18.16 20.52
N PRO A 4 21.67 -18.23 21.71
CA PRO A 4 20.26 -18.55 21.81
C PRO A 4 19.48 -17.56 20.96
N HIS A 5 18.77 -18.05 19.94
CA HIS A 5 17.83 -17.22 19.21
C HIS A 5 16.69 -16.86 20.18
N ASP A 6 16.59 -15.59 20.54
CA ASP A 6 15.51 -15.12 21.39
C ASP A 6 14.17 -15.52 20.72
N PRO A 7 13.30 -16.24 21.44
CA PRO A 7 12.03 -16.68 20.90
C PRO A 7 11.21 -15.47 20.43
N TYR A 8 10.84 -15.45 19.15
CA TYR A 8 9.91 -14.45 18.63
C TYR A 8 8.52 -14.75 19.20
N TRP A 9 8.10 -13.96 20.19
CA TRP A 9 6.78 -14.05 20.80
C TRP A 9 5.76 -13.33 19.92
N ASP A 10 4.69 -14.03 19.52
CA ASP A 10 3.54 -13.36 18.90
C ASP A 10 2.77 -12.53 19.95
N GLU A 11 1.91 -11.62 19.51
CA GLU A 11 1.01 -10.82 20.38
C GLU A 11 0.08 -11.69 21.26
N LEU A 12 0.03 -12.99 20.98
CA LEU A 12 -0.72 -14.02 21.72
C LEU A 12 0.12 -14.75 22.77
N GLY A 13 1.38 -14.38 23.00
CA GLY A 13 2.25 -15.04 23.98
C GLY A 13 2.67 -16.47 23.58
N ILE A 14 2.62 -16.79 22.28
CA ILE A 14 3.07 -18.08 21.75
C ILE A 14 4.49 -17.89 21.20
N ALA A 15 5.44 -18.60 21.79
CA ALA A 15 6.82 -18.66 21.29
C ALA A 15 6.83 -19.48 19.99
N TRP A 16 7.10 -18.81 18.86
CA TRP A 16 7.16 -19.47 17.55
C TRP A 16 8.29 -20.50 17.43
N SER A 17 9.28 -20.47 18.34
CA SER A 17 10.34 -21.49 18.43
C SER A 17 9.87 -22.83 19.00
N ALA A 18 8.71 -22.87 19.68
CA ALA A 18 8.18 -24.08 20.30
C ALA A 18 7.18 -24.84 19.40
N ILE A 19 6.77 -24.23 18.29
CA ILE A 19 5.95 -24.90 17.28
C ILE A 19 6.91 -25.69 16.41
N GLU A 20 7.01 -27.00 16.67
CA GLU A 20 7.57 -27.96 15.72
C GLU A 20 6.93 -27.64 14.36
N THR A 21 7.72 -27.06 13.45
CA THR A 21 7.23 -26.53 12.18
C THR A 21 6.84 -27.70 11.30
N ASP A 22 5.66 -28.27 11.55
CA ASP A 22 5.09 -29.28 10.69
C ASP A 22 4.73 -28.58 9.38
N THR A 23 5.66 -28.70 8.43
CA THR A 23 5.57 -28.16 7.09
C THR A 23 4.26 -28.56 6.43
N ARG A 24 3.71 -29.73 6.77
CA ARG A 24 2.44 -30.26 6.25
C ARG A 24 1.24 -29.39 6.67
N VAL A 25 1.29 -28.73 7.82
CA VAL A 25 0.22 -27.83 8.31
C VAL A 25 0.40 -26.41 7.79
N LEU A 26 1.64 -25.95 7.62
CA LEU A 26 1.96 -24.59 7.18
C LEU A 26 1.63 -24.34 5.71
N ILE A 27 1.98 -25.29 4.82
CA ILE A 27 1.75 -25.19 3.38
C ILE A 27 0.29 -24.85 3.03
N PRO A 28 -0.74 -25.63 3.47
CA PRO A 28 -2.12 -25.36 3.06
C PRO A 28 -2.64 -24.02 3.63
N LYS A 29 -2.22 -23.62 4.83
CA LYS A 29 -2.58 -22.32 5.41
C LYS A 29 -1.96 -21.15 4.62
N LEU A 30 -0.70 -21.27 4.23
CA LEU A 30 -0.01 -20.26 3.44
C LEU A 30 -0.64 -20.14 2.05
N GLN A 31 -0.95 -21.27 1.41
CA GLN A 31 -1.61 -21.33 0.12
C GLN A 31 -3.01 -20.69 0.17
N ALA A 32 -3.80 -20.99 1.20
CA ALA A 32 -5.12 -20.36 1.40
C ALA A 32 -5.01 -18.83 1.55
N ARG A 33 -4.03 -18.35 2.33
CA ARG A 33 -3.77 -16.90 2.47
C ARG A 33 -3.32 -16.26 1.16
N LEU A 34 -2.39 -16.87 0.43
CA LEU A 34 -1.92 -16.35 -0.85
C LEU A 34 -3.04 -16.26 -1.88
N ARG A 35 -3.94 -17.26 -1.89
CA ARG A 35 -5.13 -17.27 -2.74
C ARG A 35 -6.10 -16.16 -2.36
N SER A 36 -6.41 -16.01 -1.08
CA SER A 36 -7.26 -14.92 -0.58
C SER A 36 -6.68 -13.54 -0.93
N GLN A 37 -5.38 -13.33 -0.68
CA GLN A 37 -4.70 -12.10 -1.07
C GLN A 37 -4.71 -11.87 -2.58
N SER A 38 -4.56 -12.92 -3.38
CA SER A 38 -4.63 -12.81 -4.84
C SER A 38 -6.03 -12.39 -5.31
N LEU A 39 -7.08 -12.92 -4.68
CA LEU A 39 -8.46 -12.52 -4.97
C LEU A 39 -8.70 -11.06 -4.57
N MET A 40 -8.22 -10.64 -3.40
CA MET A 40 -8.32 -9.24 -2.96
C MET A 40 -7.58 -8.30 -3.91
N ILE A 41 -6.35 -8.64 -4.33
CA ILE A 41 -5.59 -7.83 -5.29
C ILE A 41 -6.30 -7.77 -6.64
N ASN A 42 -6.85 -8.89 -7.12
CA ASN A 42 -7.59 -8.90 -8.38
C ASN A 42 -8.86 -8.05 -8.30
N ALA A 43 -9.61 -8.11 -7.19
CA ALA A 43 -10.78 -7.28 -6.96
C ALA A 43 -10.39 -5.79 -6.89
N LEU A 44 -9.34 -5.47 -6.12
CA LEU A 44 -8.82 -4.12 -5.99
C LEU A 44 -8.34 -3.55 -7.33
N VAL A 45 -7.67 -4.36 -8.15
CA VAL A 45 -7.22 -3.95 -9.48
C VAL A 45 -8.40 -3.78 -10.44
N GLY A 46 -9.33 -4.74 -10.46
CA GLY A 46 -10.49 -4.71 -11.34
C GLY A 46 -11.40 -3.51 -11.11
N ILE A 47 -11.58 -3.11 -9.86
CA ILE A 47 -12.39 -1.93 -9.49
C ILE A 47 -11.53 -0.66 -9.48
N GLY A 48 -10.32 -0.73 -8.95
CA GLY A 48 -9.47 0.43 -8.75
C GLY A 48 -8.95 1.03 -10.05
N LEU A 49 -8.65 0.21 -11.06
CA LEU A 49 -8.16 0.69 -12.35
C LEU A 49 -9.17 1.62 -13.07
N PRO A 50 -10.43 1.22 -13.33
CA PRO A 50 -11.39 2.11 -14.00
C PRO A 50 -11.69 3.36 -13.17
N VAL A 51 -11.80 3.24 -11.84
CA VAL A 51 -12.01 4.40 -10.95
C VAL A 51 -10.84 5.38 -11.04
N THR A 52 -9.60 4.87 -11.06
CA THR A 52 -8.40 5.71 -11.14
C THR A 52 -8.32 6.45 -12.48
N ILE A 53 -8.61 5.76 -13.58
CA ILE A 53 -8.64 6.34 -14.93
C ILE A 53 -9.73 7.42 -15.02
N ALA A 54 -10.94 7.13 -14.53
CA ALA A 54 -12.04 8.10 -14.49
C ALA A 54 -11.65 9.32 -13.65
N GLY A 55 -11.07 9.12 -12.47
CA GLY A 55 -10.56 10.20 -11.62
C GLY A 55 -9.52 11.06 -12.34
N PHE A 56 -8.58 10.44 -13.06
CA PHE A 56 -7.57 11.17 -13.81
C PHE A 56 -8.19 12.07 -14.89
N VAL A 57 -9.12 11.52 -15.68
CA VAL A 57 -9.81 12.26 -16.75
C VAL A 57 -10.64 13.41 -16.16
N ILE A 58 -11.40 13.16 -15.09
CA ILE A 58 -12.19 14.19 -14.40
C ILE A 58 -11.28 15.27 -13.83
N GLY A 59 -10.16 14.88 -13.20
CA GLY A 59 -9.17 15.82 -12.67
C GLY A 59 -8.59 16.70 -13.76
N ALA A 60 -8.12 16.12 -14.86
CA ALA A 60 -7.56 16.84 -16.00
C ALA A 60 -8.59 17.81 -16.62
N PHE A 61 -9.82 17.35 -16.83
CA PHE A 61 -10.91 18.20 -17.31
C PHE A 61 -11.17 19.39 -16.37
N THR A 62 -11.18 19.14 -15.07
CA THR A 62 -11.38 20.19 -14.05
C THR A 62 -10.25 21.22 -14.08
N VAL A 63 -9.00 20.79 -14.30
CA VAL A 63 -7.86 21.70 -14.48
C VAL A 63 -8.04 22.57 -15.72
N CYS A 64 -8.35 21.98 -16.87
CA CYS A 64 -8.56 22.73 -18.13
C CYS A 64 -9.66 23.78 -17.98
N ARG A 65 -10.81 23.40 -17.42
CA ARG A 65 -11.93 24.33 -17.17
C ARG A 65 -11.56 25.42 -16.16
N GLY A 66 -10.73 25.09 -15.17
CA GLY A 66 -10.20 26.06 -14.22
C GLY A 66 -9.34 27.12 -14.87
N PHE A 67 -8.49 26.76 -15.84
CA PHE A 67 -7.69 27.72 -16.62
C PHE A 67 -8.56 28.59 -17.54
N GLU A 68 -9.53 27.99 -18.24
CA GLU A 68 -10.43 28.73 -19.15
C GLU A 68 -11.27 29.79 -18.42
N THR A 69 -11.70 29.48 -17.19
CA THR A 69 -12.57 30.36 -16.40
C THR A 69 -11.82 31.28 -15.43
N GLY A 70 -10.49 31.15 -15.32
CA GLY A 70 -9.69 31.82 -14.30
C GLY A 70 -10.00 31.38 -12.86
N ALA A 71 -10.77 30.31 -12.68
CA ALA A 71 -11.20 29.83 -11.39
C ALA A 71 -10.15 28.87 -10.79
N TRP A 72 -9.16 29.46 -10.12
CA TRP A 72 -8.02 28.75 -9.50
C TRP A 72 -8.40 27.60 -8.56
N ASN A 73 -9.59 27.62 -7.95
CA ASN A 73 -10.05 26.49 -7.14
C ASN A 73 -10.28 25.20 -7.96
N PHE A 74 -10.73 25.32 -9.21
CA PHE A 74 -10.84 24.15 -10.08
C PHE A 74 -9.46 23.64 -10.48
N VAL A 75 -8.50 24.53 -10.71
CA VAL A 75 -7.11 24.15 -11.00
C VAL A 75 -6.49 23.39 -9.83
N THR A 76 -6.60 23.88 -8.60
CA THR A 76 -5.98 23.22 -7.43
C THR A 76 -6.65 21.88 -7.10
N ARG A 77 -8.00 21.82 -7.13
CA ARG A 77 -8.74 20.57 -6.90
C ARG A 77 -8.49 19.55 -8.01
N GLY A 78 -8.54 19.98 -9.26
CA GLY A 78 -8.27 19.12 -10.41
C GLY A 78 -6.85 18.56 -10.37
N SER A 79 -5.86 19.39 -10.02
CA SER A 79 -4.47 18.95 -9.87
C SER A 79 -4.30 17.92 -8.76
N ALA A 80 -4.97 18.11 -7.62
CA ALA A 80 -4.96 17.14 -6.53
C ALA A 80 -5.54 15.77 -6.97
N ILE A 81 -6.65 15.78 -7.72
CA ILE A 81 -7.25 14.56 -8.27
C ILE A 81 -6.30 13.89 -9.26
N VAL A 82 -5.70 14.65 -10.19
CA VAL A 82 -4.73 14.12 -11.17
C VAL A 82 -3.55 13.44 -10.49
N ILE A 83 -2.96 14.10 -9.48
CA ILE A 83 -1.81 13.55 -8.75
C ILE A 83 -2.22 12.30 -7.97
N ALA A 84 -3.36 12.33 -7.28
CA ALA A 84 -3.87 11.17 -6.55
C ALA A 84 -4.13 9.99 -7.48
N SER A 85 -4.75 10.22 -8.65
CA SER A 85 -4.98 9.19 -9.66
C SER A 85 -3.67 8.66 -10.25
N ALA A 86 -2.69 9.51 -10.55
CA ALA A 86 -1.39 9.06 -11.06
C ALA A 86 -0.65 8.17 -10.04
N MET A 87 -0.69 8.54 -8.76
CA MET A 87 -0.12 7.74 -7.67
C MET A 87 -0.85 6.41 -7.50
N ALA A 88 -2.19 6.42 -7.56
CA ALA A 88 -3.01 5.21 -7.51
C ALA A 88 -2.71 4.27 -8.68
N LEU A 89 -2.55 4.82 -9.90
CA LEU A 89 -2.22 4.04 -11.10
C LEU A 89 -0.84 3.39 -10.97
N LYS A 90 0.15 4.14 -10.48
CA LYS A 90 1.48 3.59 -10.17
C LYS A 90 1.41 2.50 -9.11
N GLY A 91 0.60 2.69 -8.06
CA GLY A 91 0.38 1.67 -7.03
C GLY A 91 -0.26 0.39 -7.58
N LEU A 92 -1.30 0.53 -8.42
CA LEU A 92 -1.96 -0.57 -9.11
C LEU A 92 -0.99 -1.32 -10.05
N ALA A 93 -0.13 -0.59 -10.78
CA ALA A 93 0.88 -1.19 -11.64
C ALA A 93 1.89 -2.04 -10.85
N LEU A 94 2.31 -1.58 -9.66
CA LEU A 94 3.17 -2.36 -8.76
C LEU A 94 2.50 -3.65 -8.28
N LEU A 95 1.19 -3.62 -8.04
CA LEU A 95 0.42 -4.80 -7.63
C LEU A 95 0.20 -5.80 -8.78
N LEU A 96 -0.03 -5.30 -10.00
CA LEU A 96 -0.19 -6.12 -11.20
C LEU A 96 1.04 -6.98 -11.49
N ASN A 97 2.24 -6.43 -11.27
CA ASN A 97 3.50 -7.13 -11.51
C ASN A 97 3.73 -8.32 -10.52
N VAL A 98 2.85 -8.53 -9.53
CA VAL A 98 2.90 -9.68 -8.60
C VAL A 98 2.03 -10.85 -9.10
N ARG A 99 1.08 -10.58 -10.00
CA ARG A 99 0.04 -11.53 -10.40
C ARG A 99 0.56 -12.76 -11.15
N THR A 100 1.76 -12.70 -11.72
CA THR A 100 2.32 -13.75 -12.58
C THR A 100 2.96 -14.92 -11.83
N ALA A 101 3.07 -14.88 -10.51
CA ALA A 101 3.77 -15.90 -9.71
C ALA A 101 2.88 -17.12 -9.35
N GLY A 102 2.05 -17.59 -10.29
CA GLY A 102 0.97 -18.57 -10.04
C GLY A 102 1.39 -20.04 -9.89
N HIS A 103 2.66 -20.39 -10.04
CA HIS A 103 3.13 -21.79 -10.10
C HIS A 103 4.32 -22.06 -9.17
N ALA A 104 4.31 -21.55 -7.95
CA ALA A 104 5.31 -21.94 -6.96
C ALA A 104 5.06 -23.38 -6.50
N GLU A 105 5.96 -24.29 -6.85
CA GLU A 105 5.87 -25.70 -6.45
C GLU A 105 6.53 -25.93 -5.07
N SER A 106 7.46 -25.07 -4.67
CA SER A 106 8.16 -25.17 -3.39
C SER A 106 7.72 -24.13 -2.36
N LEU A 107 7.79 -24.51 -1.07
CA LEU A 107 7.54 -23.59 0.05
C LEU A 107 8.47 -22.37 0.02
N SER A 108 9.73 -22.57 -0.40
CA SER A 108 10.74 -21.52 -0.50
C SER A 108 10.33 -20.44 -1.52
N GLU A 109 9.83 -20.85 -2.69
CA GLU A 109 9.31 -19.94 -3.71
C GLU A 109 8.07 -19.19 -3.22
N MET A 110 7.14 -19.89 -2.56
CA MET A 110 5.95 -19.26 -1.97
C MET A 110 6.32 -18.18 -0.95
N LEU A 111 7.34 -18.41 -0.12
CA LEU A 111 7.86 -17.43 0.84
C LEU A 111 8.51 -16.24 0.14
N VAL A 112 9.33 -16.46 -0.90
CA VAL A 112 9.93 -15.39 -1.69
C VAL A 112 8.84 -14.51 -2.32
N ILE A 113 7.80 -15.11 -2.88
CA ILE A 113 6.65 -14.40 -3.45
C ILE A 113 5.89 -13.62 -2.37
N ALA A 114 5.67 -14.21 -1.19
CA ALA A 114 4.98 -13.57 -0.08
C ALA A 114 5.74 -12.34 0.45
N VAL A 115 7.08 -12.43 0.56
CA VAL A 115 7.95 -11.33 0.95
C VAL A 115 7.88 -10.22 -0.10
N ALA A 116 8.09 -10.55 -1.38
CA ALA A 116 8.06 -9.57 -2.46
C ALA A 116 6.70 -8.86 -2.57
N ARG A 117 5.59 -9.59 -2.37
CA ARG A 117 4.24 -9.01 -2.32
C ARG A 117 4.11 -8.03 -1.15
N SER A 118 4.56 -8.43 0.05
CA SER A 118 4.46 -7.60 1.25
C SER A 118 5.29 -6.32 1.15
N GLU A 119 6.49 -6.37 0.56
CA GLU A 119 7.32 -5.19 0.30
C GLU A 119 6.66 -4.21 -0.68
N ARG A 120 6.04 -4.74 -1.75
CA ARG A 120 5.29 -3.92 -2.69
C ARG A 120 4.05 -3.31 -2.03
N THR A 121 3.32 -4.04 -1.20
CA THR A 121 2.20 -3.50 -0.44
C THR A 121 2.63 -2.35 0.46
N VAL A 122 3.75 -2.47 1.18
CA VAL A 122 4.32 -1.37 1.99
C VAL A 122 4.64 -0.16 1.12
N SER A 123 5.21 -0.38 -0.06
CA SER A 123 5.56 0.69 -1.00
C SER A 123 4.32 1.41 -1.54
N VAL A 124 3.25 0.66 -1.85
CA VAL A 124 1.95 1.20 -2.26
C VAL A 124 1.34 2.04 -1.14
N ILE A 125 1.37 1.56 0.11
CA ILE A 125 0.84 2.33 1.25
C ILE A 125 1.59 3.65 1.44
N HIS A 126 2.93 3.65 1.30
CA HIS A 126 3.71 4.89 1.35
C HIS A 126 3.33 5.85 0.22
N LEU A 127 3.09 5.37 -0.99
CA LEU A 127 2.60 6.20 -2.10
C LEU A 127 1.21 6.79 -1.79
N CYS A 128 0.30 6.00 -1.23
CA CYS A 128 -1.02 6.47 -0.82
C CYS A 128 -0.94 7.52 0.29
N LEU A 129 -0.08 7.33 1.29
CA LEU A 129 0.17 8.32 2.34
C LEU A 129 0.76 9.61 1.77
N GLY A 130 1.71 9.51 0.83
CA GLY A 130 2.26 10.66 0.11
C GLY A 130 1.18 11.41 -0.67
N ALA A 131 0.29 10.69 -1.36
CA ALA A 131 -0.83 11.29 -2.07
C ALA A 131 -1.81 12.00 -1.12
N CYS A 132 -2.11 11.43 0.04
CA CYS A 132 -2.93 12.08 1.08
C CYS A 132 -2.27 13.37 1.57
N GLY A 133 -0.95 13.36 1.80
CA GLY A 133 -0.19 14.54 2.20
C GLY A 133 -0.24 15.66 1.16
N ILE A 134 -0.04 15.32 -0.12
CA ILE A 134 -0.13 16.28 -1.23
C ILE A 134 -1.56 16.86 -1.33
N ALA A 135 -2.58 16.00 -1.25
CA ALA A 135 -3.98 16.44 -1.28
C ALA A 135 -4.32 17.39 -0.12
N LEU A 136 -3.81 17.12 1.08
CA LEU A 136 -3.99 17.98 2.23
C LEU A 136 -3.34 19.36 2.02
N VAL A 137 -2.09 19.39 1.54
CA VAL A 137 -1.35 20.64 1.27
C VAL A 137 -2.05 21.47 0.20
N LEU A 138 -2.47 20.84 -0.91
CA LEU A 138 -3.21 21.52 -1.98
C LEU A 138 -4.58 22.02 -1.52
N GLY A 139 -5.28 21.24 -0.69
CA GLY A 139 -6.56 21.63 -0.10
C GLY A 139 -6.43 22.86 0.79
N VAL A 140 -5.43 22.88 1.68
CA VAL A 140 -5.13 24.02 2.56
C VAL A 140 -4.69 25.23 1.74
N ALA A 141 -3.80 25.06 0.76
CA ALA A 141 -3.35 26.14 -0.12
C ALA A 141 -4.53 26.76 -0.89
N GLY A 142 -5.42 25.92 -1.44
CA GLY A 142 -6.64 26.38 -2.10
C GLY A 142 -7.56 27.16 -1.16
N ALA A 143 -7.70 26.73 0.09
CA ALA A 143 -8.49 27.44 1.10
C ALA A 143 -7.88 28.81 1.44
N VAL A 144 -6.56 28.90 1.60
CA VAL A 144 -5.85 30.16 1.90
C VAL A 144 -5.95 31.15 0.73
N ILE A 145 -5.69 30.69 -0.51
CA ILE A 145 -5.82 31.52 -1.71
C ILE A 145 -7.23 32.08 -1.83
N ARG A 146 -8.24 31.23 -1.58
CA ARG A 146 -9.65 31.63 -1.62
C ARG A 146 -9.99 32.67 -0.56
N ALA A 147 -9.52 32.49 0.68
CA ALA A 147 -9.74 33.44 1.78
C ALA A 147 -9.11 34.82 1.50
N ARG A 148 -8.07 34.88 0.66
CA ARG A 148 -7.40 36.14 0.27
C ARG A 148 -8.02 36.82 -0.95
N LEU A 149 -8.57 36.04 -1.90
CA LEU A 149 -9.00 36.56 -3.21
C LEU A 149 -10.52 36.63 -3.40
N SER A 150 -11.33 36.00 -2.55
CA SER A 150 -12.78 35.89 -2.77
C SER A 150 -13.59 35.91 -1.48
N SER A 151 -14.86 36.33 -1.59
CA SER A 151 -15.86 36.35 -0.52
C SER A 151 -16.01 34.99 0.20
N PRO A 152 -16.48 34.97 1.47
CA PRO A 152 -16.43 33.79 2.33
C PRO A 152 -17.17 32.56 1.77
N PRO A 153 -16.71 31.35 2.10
CA PRO A 153 -17.14 30.11 1.46
C PRO A 153 -18.54 29.63 1.89
N LEU A 154 -19.28 29.02 0.95
CA LEU A 154 -20.52 28.26 1.22
C LEU A 154 -20.26 26.82 1.71
N LEU A 155 -19.04 26.29 1.54
CA LEU A 155 -18.68 24.90 1.91
C LEU A 155 -17.34 24.89 2.65
N SER A 156 -17.36 24.30 3.85
CA SER A 156 -16.22 24.24 4.76
C SER A 156 -15.17 23.22 4.28
N PRO A 157 -13.87 23.57 4.22
CA PRO A 157 -12.79 22.62 3.91
C PRO A 157 -12.61 21.54 4.99
N VAL A 158 -13.26 21.70 6.15
CA VAL A 158 -13.11 20.80 7.29
C VAL A 158 -13.50 19.36 6.93
N ILE A 159 -14.57 19.17 6.16
CA ILE A 159 -15.06 17.82 5.80
C ILE A 159 -14.01 17.07 4.97
N ASP A 160 -13.46 17.71 3.94
CA ASP A 160 -12.44 17.11 3.08
C ASP A 160 -11.17 16.76 3.89
N THR A 161 -10.74 17.65 4.78
CA THR A 161 -9.58 17.39 5.64
C THR A 161 -9.82 16.27 6.66
N ALA A 162 -11.03 16.17 7.21
CA ALA A 162 -11.39 15.11 8.15
C ALA A 162 -11.40 13.74 7.46
N ILE A 163 -11.95 13.66 6.24
CA ILE A 163 -11.95 12.44 5.44
C ILE A 163 -10.51 12.02 5.12
N LEU A 164 -9.66 12.95 4.66
CA LEU A 164 -8.25 12.66 4.39
C LEU A 164 -7.50 12.16 5.63
N LEU A 165 -7.79 12.74 6.81
CA LEU A 165 -7.19 12.32 8.07
C LEU A 165 -7.61 10.88 8.44
N ILE A 166 -8.90 10.55 8.33
CA ILE A 166 -9.40 9.20 8.61
C ILE A 166 -8.73 8.18 7.68
N VAL A 167 -8.62 8.49 6.38
CA VAL A 167 -7.95 7.64 5.40
C VAL A 167 -6.47 7.48 5.74
N ALA A 168 -5.77 8.56 6.10
CA ALA A 168 -4.37 8.50 6.49
C ALA A 168 -4.14 7.63 7.73
N VAL A 169 -5.00 7.74 8.75
CA VAL A 169 -4.94 6.90 9.96
C VAL A 169 -5.17 5.43 9.61
N ALA A 170 -6.17 5.12 8.79
CA ALA A 170 -6.43 3.75 8.33
C ALA A 170 -5.22 3.16 7.58
N LEU A 171 -4.58 3.95 6.69
CA LEU A 171 -3.37 3.56 5.98
C LEU A 171 -2.18 3.31 6.93
N LEU A 172 -2.02 4.11 7.99
CA LEU A 172 -0.96 3.91 8.99
C LEU A 172 -1.17 2.63 9.80
N VAL A 173 -2.41 2.32 10.18
CA VAL A 173 -2.75 1.05 10.85
C VAL A 173 -2.43 -0.12 9.94
N TYR A 174 -2.83 -0.03 8.67
CA TYR A 174 -2.55 -1.08 7.69
C TYR A 174 -1.04 -1.23 7.39
N LEU A 175 -0.30 -0.12 7.36
CA LEU A 175 1.17 -0.13 7.23
C LEU A 175 1.84 -0.89 8.38
N ARG A 176 1.38 -0.68 9.62
CA ARG A 176 1.90 -1.38 10.79
C ARG A 176 1.67 -2.88 10.66
N GLN A 177 0.45 -3.30 10.30
CA GLN A 177 0.12 -4.71 10.08
C GLN A 177 0.95 -5.34 8.95
N ALA A 178 1.15 -4.62 7.85
CA ALA A 178 1.97 -5.08 6.72
C ALA A 178 3.45 -5.26 7.12
N ARG A 179 4.01 -4.36 7.93
CA ARG A 179 5.38 -4.47 8.45
C ARG A 179 5.56 -5.67 9.37
N ILE A 180 4.62 -5.92 10.29
CA ILE A 180 4.64 -7.09 11.17
C ILE A 180 4.59 -8.37 10.33
N THR A 181 3.70 -8.42 9.35
CA THR A 181 3.55 -9.57 8.44
C THR A 181 4.84 -9.82 7.63
N LEU A 182 5.47 -8.76 7.12
CA LEU A 182 6.74 -8.84 6.40
C LEU A 182 7.86 -9.37 7.28
N ALA A 183 7.96 -8.90 8.54
CA ALA A 183 8.94 -9.38 9.50
C ALA A 183 8.75 -10.88 9.77
N LYS A 184 7.51 -11.34 9.95
CA LYS A 184 7.18 -12.77 10.12
C LYS A 184 7.61 -13.60 8.91
N PHE A 185 7.36 -13.13 7.68
CA PHE A 185 7.78 -13.86 6.48
C PHE A 185 9.29 -13.90 6.28
N ARG A 186 10.01 -12.83 6.61
CA ARG A 186 11.48 -12.81 6.57
C ARG A 186 12.06 -13.79 7.58
N TYR A 187 11.57 -13.77 8.82
CA TYR A 187 11.96 -14.73 9.84
C TYR A 187 11.74 -16.18 9.39
N LEU A 188 10.55 -16.50 8.86
CA LEU A 188 10.26 -17.84 8.34
C LEU A 188 11.19 -18.24 7.19
N LYS A 189 11.48 -17.30 6.28
CA LYS A 189 12.42 -17.52 5.18
C LYS A 189 13.82 -17.86 5.70
N ASP A 190 14.32 -17.10 6.67
CA ASP A 190 15.66 -17.28 7.24
C ASP A 190 15.76 -18.60 8.04
N THR A 191 14.66 -19.02 8.68
CA THR A 191 14.61 -20.27 9.47
C THR A 191 14.51 -21.52 8.59
N LEU A 192 13.76 -21.45 7.48
CA LEU A 192 13.48 -22.60 6.61
C LEU A 192 14.51 -22.80 5.49
N ALA A 193 15.35 -21.81 5.21
CA ALA A 193 16.39 -21.87 4.18
C ALA A 193 17.79 -21.51 4.75
N PRO A 194 18.29 -22.20 5.79
CA PRO A 194 19.57 -21.87 6.42
C PRO A 194 20.78 -22.04 5.48
N ASP A 195 20.64 -22.90 4.45
CA ASP A 195 21.75 -23.28 3.56
C ASP A 195 21.75 -22.59 2.21
N ALA A 196 20.89 -21.59 1.97
CA ALA A 196 20.99 -20.80 0.75
C ALA A 196 22.25 -19.91 0.87
N PRO A 197 23.32 -20.14 0.07
CA PRO A 197 24.54 -19.36 0.17
C PRO A 197 24.15 -17.89 0.00
N SER A 198 24.40 -17.08 1.03
CA SER A 198 24.08 -15.67 1.02
C SER A 198 24.68 -15.07 -0.25
N ALA A 199 23.85 -14.47 -1.09
CA ALA A 199 24.24 -13.94 -2.40
C ALA A 199 25.33 -12.85 -2.35
N GLY A 200 25.85 -12.53 -1.16
CA GLY A 200 27.04 -11.70 -0.93
C GLY A 200 28.38 -12.39 -1.14
N ASP A 201 28.43 -13.70 -1.42
CA ASP A 201 29.70 -14.45 -1.64
C ASP A 201 30.00 -14.74 -3.13
N ARG A 202 29.36 -14.02 -4.05
CA ARG A 202 29.81 -13.91 -5.44
C ARG A 202 30.51 -12.58 -5.63
N ARG A 203 31.73 -12.48 -5.10
CA ARG A 203 32.71 -11.48 -5.56
C ARG A 203 33.50 -12.05 -6.73
#